data_AF-A0A2G2NX94-F1
#
_entry.id   AF-A0A2G2NX94-F1
#
_cell.length_a   1.000
_cell.length_b   1.000
_cell.length_c   1.000
_cell.angle_alpha   90.00
_cell.angle_beta   90.00
_cell.angle_gamma   90.00
#
_symmetry.space_group_name_H-M   'P 1'
#
loop_
_entity.id
_entity.type
_entity.pdbx_description
1 polymer ?
#
loop_
_entity_poly.entity_id
_entity_poly.type
_entity_poly.pdbx_seq_one_letter_code
_entity_poly.pdbx_strand_id
1 'polypeptide(L)'
;MTYEFTIIVPVYNEEDNLKRVEQELTNYIKIATKKTKILFVNDGSNDNSQQIIEEICTNNTDFTFIHFKKNCGLSAAITAGFNNVDTELVGYIDSDLQTAPEDFNLLLKEISEFDLVTGVRANRKDTFVKNMSSTIANGIRRSFTHDGMDDTGCPLKVIKTEYAIKIPMFKGLHRFLPAMILLQHGKIKQIPVQHFPRIAGEAKYGLWNRLLGPLADCFAYLWMKKKYINYTIESKS
;
A
#
# COMPACT_ATOMS: atom_id res chain seq x y z
N MET A 1 21.08 -16.44 -1.44
CA MET A 1 20.80 -15.07 -1.91
C MET A 1 19.48 -14.63 -1.29
N THR A 2 19.54 -13.81 -0.25
CA THR A 2 18.39 -13.35 0.55
C THR A 2 17.60 -12.29 -0.22
N TYR A 3 16.28 -12.28 -0.12
CA TYR A 3 15.44 -11.22 -0.69
C TYR A 3 15.69 -9.90 0.04
N GLU A 4 15.60 -8.78 -0.68
CA GLU A 4 15.78 -7.41 -0.13
C GLU A 4 14.46 -6.64 -0.06
N PHE A 5 13.49 -7.01 -0.90
CA PHE A 5 12.23 -6.29 -1.07
C PHE A 5 11.05 -7.27 -1.14
N THR A 6 9.99 -6.99 -0.37
CA THR A 6 8.72 -7.74 -0.49
C THR A 6 7.61 -6.82 -0.93
N ILE A 7 6.93 -7.14 -2.03
CA ILE A 7 5.74 -6.42 -2.48
C ILE A 7 4.49 -7.10 -1.89
N ILE A 8 3.72 -6.35 -1.11
CA ILE A 8 2.43 -6.78 -0.58
C ILE A 8 1.34 -6.47 -1.62
N VAL A 9 0.54 -7.48 -1.93
CA VAL A 9 -0.61 -7.40 -2.83
C VAL A 9 -1.87 -7.85 -2.08
N PRO A 10 -2.68 -6.92 -1.54
CA PRO A 10 -3.95 -7.25 -0.93
C PRO A 10 -4.95 -7.72 -1.98
N VAL A 11 -5.71 -8.78 -1.67
CA VAL A 11 -6.67 -9.40 -2.60
C VAL A 11 -8.01 -9.61 -1.89
N TYR A 12 -9.11 -9.18 -2.52
CA TYR A 12 -10.46 -9.51 -2.08
C TYR A 12 -11.43 -9.62 -3.26
N ASN A 13 -11.79 -10.84 -3.61
CA ASN A 13 -12.63 -11.18 -4.76
C ASN A 13 -12.11 -10.58 -6.09
N GLU A 14 -10.93 -11.02 -6.51
CA GLU A 14 -10.22 -10.49 -7.68
C GLU A 14 -9.78 -11.64 -8.63
N GLU A 15 -10.54 -12.73 -8.69
CA GLU A 15 -10.20 -13.92 -9.49
C GLU A 15 -9.87 -13.59 -10.96
N ASP A 16 -10.58 -12.62 -11.54
CA ASP A 16 -10.39 -12.16 -12.93
C ASP A 16 -9.05 -11.45 -13.17
N ASN A 17 -8.48 -10.83 -12.13
CA ASN A 17 -7.26 -10.02 -12.23
C ASN A 17 -5.99 -10.80 -11.87
N LEU A 18 -6.09 -11.88 -11.08
CA LEU A 18 -4.94 -12.56 -10.49
C LEU A 18 -3.92 -13.10 -11.50
N LYS A 19 -4.37 -13.68 -12.63
CA LYS A 19 -3.45 -14.17 -13.67
C LYS A 19 -2.64 -13.04 -14.31
N ARG A 20 -3.27 -11.88 -14.52
CA ARG A 20 -2.57 -10.70 -15.01
C ARG A 20 -1.59 -10.17 -13.97
N VAL A 21 -2.00 -10.13 -12.70
CA VAL A 21 -1.12 -9.74 -11.59
C VAL A 21 0.11 -10.63 -11.51
N GLU A 22 -0.06 -11.96 -11.58
CA GLU A 22 1.04 -12.91 -11.65
C GLU A 22 2.00 -12.59 -12.80
N GLN A 23 1.46 -12.41 -14.02
CA GLN A 23 2.27 -12.15 -15.21
C GLN A 23 3.09 -10.86 -15.08
N GLU A 24 2.46 -9.75 -14.69
CA GLU A 24 3.14 -8.45 -14.56
C GLU A 24 4.19 -8.47 -13.44
N LEU A 25 3.88 -9.07 -12.29
CA LEU A 25 4.84 -9.17 -11.18
C LEU A 25 5.99 -10.13 -11.49
N THR A 26 5.73 -11.24 -12.21
CA THR A 26 6.78 -12.15 -12.69
C THR A 26 7.71 -11.46 -13.67
N ASN A 27 7.17 -10.61 -14.56
CA ASN A 27 7.98 -9.80 -15.46
C ASN A 27 8.80 -8.76 -14.70
N TYR A 28 8.20 -8.09 -13.73
CA TYR A 28 8.90 -7.12 -12.89
C TYR A 28 10.05 -7.75 -12.11
N ILE A 29 9.88 -8.92 -11.49
CA ILE A 29 10.94 -9.61 -10.74
C ILE A 29 12.21 -9.77 -11.58
N LYS A 30 12.09 -10.05 -12.88
CA LYS A 30 13.23 -10.21 -13.80
C LYS A 30 14.03 -8.93 -14.02
N ILE A 31 13.40 -7.77 -13.86
CA ILE A 31 14.01 -6.44 -14.08
C ILE A 31 14.12 -5.61 -12.80
N ALA A 32 13.78 -6.20 -11.64
CA ALA A 32 13.79 -5.50 -10.37
C ALA A 32 15.23 -5.14 -9.98
N THR A 33 15.42 -3.88 -9.57
CA THR A 33 16.72 -3.37 -9.09
C THR A 33 17.14 -3.97 -7.75
N LYS A 34 16.20 -4.59 -7.03
CA LYS A 34 16.38 -5.27 -5.76
C LYS A 34 15.80 -6.67 -5.85
N LYS A 35 16.44 -7.67 -5.21
CA LYS A 35 15.90 -9.04 -5.23
C LYS A 35 14.54 -9.07 -4.53
N THR A 36 13.49 -9.34 -5.29
CA THR A 36 12.11 -9.10 -4.87
C THR A 36 11.34 -10.40 -4.71
N LYS A 37 10.50 -10.48 -3.68
CA LYS A 37 9.44 -11.49 -3.55
C LYS A 37 8.06 -10.83 -3.43
N ILE A 38 7.02 -11.59 -3.70
CA ILE A 38 5.63 -11.13 -3.66
C ILE A 38 4.91 -11.82 -2.49
N LEU A 39 4.12 -11.05 -1.76
CA LEU A 39 3.25 -11.52 -0.70
C LEU A 39 1.80 -11.16 -1.02
N PHE A 40 1.01 -12.15 -1.45
CA PHE A 40 -0.43 -12.00 -1.54
C PHE A 40 -1.05 -12.01 -0.15
N VAL A 41 -1.94 -11.07 0.14
CA VAL A 41 -2.74 -11.08 1.38
C VAL A 41 -4.21 -11.17 1.00
N ASN A 42 -4.73 -12.39 1.00
CA ASN A 42 -6.14 -12.66 0.73
C ASN A 42 -6.98 -12.25 1.94
N ASP A 43 -7.75 -11.18 1.80
CA ASP A 43 -8.63 -10.60 2.80
C ASP A 43 -9.98 -11.35 2.87
N GLY A 44 -9.92 -12.69 2.96
CA GLY A 44 -11.06 -13.58 3.10
C GLY A 44 -12.02 -13.55 1.90
N SER A 45 -11.48 -13.72 0.69
CA SER A 45 -12.28 -13.82 -0.55
C SER A 45 -13.27 -14.99 -0.51
N ASN A 46 -14.39 -14.84 -1.21
CA ASN A 46 -15.44 -15.86 -1.32
C ASN A 46 -15.62 -16.38 -2.77
N ASP A 47 -14.74 -15.98 -3.68
CA ASP A 47 -14.63 -16.47 -5.06
C ASP A 47 -13.41 -17.41 -5.19
N ASN A 48 -12.97 -17.71 -6.42
CA ASN A 48 -11.82 -18.61 -6.63
C ASN A 48 -10.46 -17.95 -6.39
N SER A 49 -10.40 -16.70 -5.88
CA SER A 49 -9.13 -15.99 -5.66
C SER A 49 -8.16 -16.77 -4.80
N GLN A 50 -8.64 -17.46 -3.75
CA GLN A 50 -7.78 -18.26 -2.88
C GLN A 50 -7.08 -19.38 -3.65
N GLN A 51 -7.84 -20.18 -4.40
CA GLN A 51 -7.30 -21.30 -5.15
C GLN A 51 -6.27 -20.84 -6.20
N ILE A 52 -6.55 -19.73 -6.88
CA ILE A 52 -5.63 -19.16 -7.87
C ILE A 52 -4.34 -18.68 -7.19
N ILE A 53 -4.42 -18.03 -6.01
CA ILE A 53 -3.23 -17.61 -5.25
C ILE A 53 -2.37 -18.82 -4.85
N GLU A 54 -3.00 -19.89 -4.35
CA GLU A 54 -2.31 -21.13 -3.95
C GLU A 54 -1.59 -21.78 -5.15
N GLU A 55 -2.24 -21.80 -6.33
CA GLU A 55 -1.65 -22.29 -7.57
C GLU A 55 -0.43 -21.46 -8.01
N ILE A 56 -0.56 -20.13 -8.00
CA ILE A 56 0.54 -19.20 -8.35
C ILE A 56 1.76 -19.44 -7.44
N CYS A 57 1.54 -19.53 -6.12
CA CYS A 57 2.63 -19.70 -5.16
C CYS A 57 3.24 -21.10 -5.19
N THR A 58 2.47 -22.12 -5.60
CA THR A 58 3.00 -23.48 -5.83
C THR A 58 3.93 -23.51 -7.05
N ASN A 59 3.59 -22.77 -8.10
CA ASN A 59 4.33 -22.73 -9.35
C ASN A 59 5.52 -21.75 -9.33
N ASN A 60 5.58 -20.83 -8.37
CA ASN A 60 6.61 -19.79 -8.31
C ASN A 60 7.11 -19.54 -6.88
N THR A 61 8.40 -19.84 -6.63
CA THR A 61 9.02 -19.70 -5.30
C THR A 61 9.23 -18.25 -4.86
N ASP A 62 9.14 -17.28 -5.77
CA ASP A 62 9.20 -15.85 -5.44
C ASP A 62 7.84 -15.32 -4.92
N PHE A 63 6.78 -16.14 -4.93
CA PHE A 63 5.44 -15.78 -4.50
C PHE A 63 5.04 -16.53 -3.23
N THR A 64 4.44 -15.79 -2.30
CA THR A 64 3.97 -16.29 -1.01
C THR A 64 2.59 -15.71 -0.69
N PHE A 65 1.89 -16.29 0.28
CA PHE A 65 0.55 -15.82 0.64
C PHE A 65 0.24 -15.86 2.13
N ILE A 66 -0.74 -15.03 2.52
CA ILE A 66 -1.46 -15.08 3.79
C ILE A 66 -2.96 -15.13 3.46
N HIS A 67 -3.71 -15.97 4.16
CA HIS A 67 -5.16 -16.05 4.06
C HIS A 67 -5.83 -15.63 5.36
N PHE A 68 -6.76 -14.68 5.26
CA PHE A 68 -7.64 -14.34 6.35
C PHE A 68 -8.84 -15.27 6.36
N LYS A 69 -9.29 -15.63 7.57
CA LYS A 69 -10.50 -16.43 7.77
C LYS A 69 -11.79 -15.74 7.28
N LYS A 70 -11.79 -14.40 7.24
CA LYS A 70 -12.90 -13.56 6.82
C LYS A 70 -12.39 -12.18 6.39
N ASN A 71 -13.22 -11.43 5.69
CA ASN A 71 -12.91 -10.05 5.33
C ASN A 71 -12.71 -9.15 6.57
N CYS A 72 -11.53 -8.52 6.65
CA CYS A 72 -11.11 -7.59 7.69
C CYS A 72 -10.76 -6.20 7.13
N GLY A 73 -10.69 -6.07 5.80
CA GLY A 73 -10.48 -4.83 5.08
C GLY A 73 -9.02 -4.55 4.73
N LEU A 74 -8.82 -3.67 3.74
CA LEU A 74 -7.50 -3.32 3.17
C LEU A 74 -6.43 -2.97 4.22
N SER A 75 -6.77 -2.17 5.24
CA SER A 75 -5.81 -1.80 6.27
C SER A 75 -5.35 -3.00 7.10
N ALA A 76 -6.22 -3.98 7.34
CA ALA A 76 -5.83 -5.23 8.00
C ALA A 76 -4.89 -6.05 7.11
N ALA A 77 -5.19 -6.15 5.81
CA ALA A 77 -4.34 -6.87 4.85
C ALA A 77 -2.92 -6.26 4.76
N ILE A 78 -2.81 -4.92 4.66
CA ILE A 78 -1.53 -4.22 4.67
C ILE A 78 -0.78 -4.47 5.99
N THR A 79 -1.47 -4.40 7.14
CA THR A 79 -0.87 -4.63 8.46
C THR A 79 -0.33 -6.05 8.60
N ALA A 80 -1.10 -7.05 8.16
CA ALA A 80 -0.64 -8.43 8.17
C ALA A 80 0.58 -8.61 7.26
N GLY A 81 0.59 -7.95 6.10
CA GLY A 81 1.77 -7.92 5.24
C GLY A 81 2.98 -7.33 5.97
N PHE A 82 2.88 -6.11 6.52
CA PHE A 82 3.98 -5.48 7.27
C PHE A 82 4.53 -6.37 8.39
N ASN A 83 3.67 -7.05 9.14
CA ASN A 83 4.09 -7.89 10.26
C ASN A 83 4.68 -9.24 9.85
N ASN A 84 4.58 -9.64 8.58
CA ASN A 84 5.03 -10.95 8.09
C ASN A 84 6.05 -10.86 6.95
N VAL A 85 6.65 -9.69 6.72
CA VAL A 85 7.81 -9.54 5.83
C VAL A 85 9.11 -9.73 6.60
N ASP A 86 10.10 -10.33 5.94
CA ASP A 86 11.45 -10.59 6.44
C ASP A 86 12.51 -9.77 5.68
N THR A 87 12.07 -8.89 4.78
CA THR A 87 12.94 -8.06 3.92
C THR A 87 13.15 -6.68 4.52
N GLU A 88 14.28 -6.04 4.18
CA GLU A 88 14.60 -4.67 4.64
C GLU A 88 13.59 -3.63 4.12
N LEU A 89 13.10 -3.84 2.90
CA LEU A 89 12.13 -2.96 2.25
C LEU A 89 10.80 -3.68 2.05
N VAL A 90 9.71 -2.93 2.18
CA VAL A 90 8.36 -3.41 1.90
C VAL A 90 7.66 -2.49 0.90
N GLY A 91 7.05 -3.11 -0.10
CA GLY A 91 6.29 -2.50 -1.15
C GLY A 91 4.80 -2.74 -0.97
N TYR A 92 3.98 -1.88 -1.53
CA TYR A 92 2.54 -2.09 -1.62
C TYR A 92 2.06 -1.71 -3.02
N ILE A 93 1.18 -2.53 -3.59
CA ILE A 93 0.46 -2.28 -4.83
C ILE A 93 -0.93 -2.92 -4.77
N ASP A 94 -1.92 -2.32 -5.44
CA ASP A 94 -3.26 -2.89 -5.56
C ASP A 94 -3.29 -3.99 -6.65
N SER A 95 -4.12 -5.01 -6.45
CA SER A 95 -4.31 -6.13 -7.39
C SER A 95 -5.02 -5.74 -8.70
N ASP A 96 -5.53 -4.51 -8.82
CA ASP A 96 -6.17 -4.03 -10.06
C ASP A 96 -5.18 -3.46 -11.10
N LEU A 97 -3.90 -3.36 -10.73
CA LEU A 97 -2.80 -2.88 -11.57
C LEU A 97 -3.09 -1.55 -12.26
N GLN A 98 -3.74 -0.62 -11.55
CA GLN A 98 -3.83 0.78 -11.99
C GLN A 98 -2.50 1.53 -11.99
N THR A 99 -1.45 0.91 -11.44
CA THR A 99 -0.06 1.37 -11.44
C THR A 99 0.83 0.25 -12.00
N ALA A 100 1.92 0.62 -12.68
CA ALA A 100 2.90 -0.32 -13.20
C ALA A 100 3.82 -0.83 -12.09
N PRO A 101 4.03 -2.15 -11.92
CA PRO A 101 5.06 -2.67 -11.03
C PRO A 101 6.47 -2.13 -11.32
N GLU A 102 6.79 -1.82 -12.57
CA GLU A 102 8.08 -1.28 -12.99
C GLU A 102 8.41 0.06 -12.33
N ASP A 103 7.38 0.85 -11.97
CA ASP A 103 7.55 2.11 -11.28
C ASP A 103 8.13 1.92 -9.87
N PHE A 104 8.11 0.70 -9.28
CA PHE A 104 8.86 0.42 -8.05
C PHE A 104 10.35 0.71 -8.21
N ASN A 105 10.94 0.49 -9.38
CA ASN A 105 12.35 0.81 -9.63
C ASN A 105 12.62 2.33 -9.58
N LEU A 106 11.60 3.18 -9.82
CA LEU A 106 11.73 4.62 -9.63
C LEU A 106 11.75 4.96 -8.13
N LEU A 107 10.86 4.34 -7.35
CA LEU A 107 10.78 4.55 -5.90
C LEU A 107 12.03 4.02 -5.17
N LEU A 108 12.52 2.85 -5.58
CA LEU A 108 13.70 2.20 -5.00
C LEU A 108 15.00 3.00 -5.20
N LYS A 109 15.08 3.88 -6.20
CA LYS A 109 16.26 4.76 -6.38
C LYS A 109 16.40 5.78 -5.26
N GLU A 110 15.27 6.30 -4.79
CA GLU A 110 15.25 7.35 -3.77
C GLU A 110 15.24 6.79 -2.34
N ILE A 111 14.84 5.52 -2.14
CA ILE A 111 14.62 4.93 -0.80
C ILE A 111 15.87 4.91 0.11
N SER A 112 17.06 5.11 -0.44
CA SER A 112 18.29 5.21 0.37
C SER A 112 18.31 6.48 1.25
N GLU A 113 17.70 7.58 0.78
CA GLU A 113 17.67 8.87 1.48
C GLU A 113 16.39 9.11 2.29
N PHE A 114 15.37 8.30 2.06
CA PHE A 114 14.03 8.43 2.64
C PHE A 114 13.59 7.14 3.34
N ASP A 115 12.56 7.23 4.18
CA ASP A 115 12.01 6.08 4.91
C ASP A 115 10.67 5.61 4.32
N LEU A 116 10.02 6.49 3.56
CA LEU A 116 8.91 6.16 2.67
C LEU A 116 9.01 6.95 1.37
N VAL A 117 8.85 6.25 0.25
CA VAL A 117 8.70 6.85 -1.07
C VAL A 117 7.37 6.40 -1.66
N THR A 118 6.54 7.34 -2.11
CA THR A 118 5.22 7.07 -2.69
C THR A 118 5.11 7.59 -4.12
N GLY A 119 4.33 6.90 -4.94
CA GLY A 119 3.90 7.43 -6.22
C GLY A 119 2.94 8.62 -6.06
N VAL A 120 2.94 9.52 -7.04
CA VAL A 120 1.82 10.42 -7.38
C VAL A 120 1.38 10.11 -8.80
N ARG A 121 0.09 9.81 -8.97
CA ARG A 121 -0.47 9.55 -10.30
C ARG A 121 -0.45 10.83 -11.13
N ALA A 122 0.39 10.87 -12.17
CA ALA A 122 0.38 11.97 -13.13
C ALA A 122 -0.85 11.87 -14.06
N ASN A 123 -1.40 13.01 -14.49
CA ASN A 123 -2.45 13.09 -15.52
C ASN A 123 -3.76 12.32 -15.24
N ARG A 124 -4.33 12.52 -14.04
CA ARG A 124 -5.59 11.89 -13.62
C ARG A 124 -6.79 12.43 -14.43
N LYS A 125 -7.28 11.66 -15.40
CA LYS A 125 -8.55 11.93 -16.13
C LYS A 125 -9.78 11.43 -15.36
N ASP A 126 -9.96 11.86 -14.12
CA ASP A 126 -11.17 11.56 -13.34
C ASP A 126 -12.31 12.54 -13.68
N THR A 127 -13.55 12.07 -13.65
CA THR A 127 -14.76 12.86 -13.93
C THR A 127 -14.91 14.01 -12.92
N PHE A 128 -15.41 15.18 -13.35
CA PHE A 128 -15.50 16.43 -12.56
C PHE A 128 -16.04 16.27 -11.11
N VAL A 129 -17.01 15.37 -10.90
CA VAL A 129 -17.62 15.09 -9.59
C VAL A 129 -16.70 14.26 -8.65
N LYS A 130 -15.91 13.32 -9.21
CA LYS A 130 -14.87 12.60 -8.45
C LYS A 130 -13.73 13.53 -8.05
N ASN A 131 -13.40 14.52 -8.88
CA ASN A 131 -12.37 15.50 -8.59
C ASN A 131 -12.73 16.38 -7.39
N MET A 132 -13.98 16.83 -7.26
CA MET A 132 -14.38 17.73 -6.17
C MET A 132 -14.34 17.05 -4.80
N SER A 133 -14.90 15.84 -4.68
CA SER A 133 -14.87 15.06 -3.42
C SER A 133 -13.45 14.62 -3.03
N SER A 134 -12.63 14.20 -4.00
CA SER A 134 -11.22 13.88 -3.75
C SER A 134 -10.40 15.10 -3.35
N THR A 135 -10.69 16.28 -3.93
CA THR A 135 -10.00 17.54 -3.60
C THR A 135 -10.34 18.01 -2.20
N ILE A 136 -11.61 17.90 -1.78
CA ILE A 136 -12.06 18.24 -0.42
C ILE A 136 -11.46 17.27 0.60
N ALA A 137 -11.53 15.95 0.35
CA ALA A 137 -10.93 14.96 1.25
C ALA A 137 -9.40 15.13 1.37
N ASN A 138 -8.71 15.39 0.26
CA ASN A 138 -7.27 15.68 0.27
C ASN A 138 -6.96 17.02 0.94
N GLY A 139 -7.80 18.05 0.77
CA GLY A 139 -7.64 19.35 1.42
C GLY A 139 -7.79 19.27 2.94
N ILE A 140 -8.82 18.57 3.41
CA ILE A 140 -9.05 18.25 4.82
C ILE A 140 -7.84 17.47 5.36
N ARG A 141 -7.43 16.39 4.69
CA ARG A 141 -6.26 15.58 5.09
C ARG A 141 -5.00 16.43 5.19
N ARG A 142 -4.68 17.25 4.18
CA ARG A 142 -3.49 18.11 4.16
C ARG A 142 -3.49 19.09 5.33
N SER A 143 -4.64 19.68 5.64
CA SER A 143 -4.81 20.58 6.79
C SER A 143 -4.52 19.90 8.13
N PHE A 144 -4.74 18.58 8.25
CA PHE A 144 -4.44 17.84 9.48
C PHE A 144 -3.04 17.25 9.52
N THR A 145 -2.59 16.68 8.41
CA THR A 145 -1.34 15.91 8.34
C THR A 145 -0.11 16.79 8.16
N HIS A 146 -0.23 17.89 7.40
CA HIS A 146 0.91 18.71 6.95
C HIS A 146 2.02 17.85 6.34
N ASP A 147 1.65 16.77 5.64
CA ASP A 147 2.57 15.76 5.12
C ASP A 147 3.24 16.15 3.79
N GLY A 148 2.84 17.28 3.18
CA GLY A 148 3.38 17.72 1.89
C GLY A 148 3.06 16.77 0.72
N MET A 149 2.12 15.83 0.88
CA MET A 149 1.78 14.83 -0.14
C MET A 149 0.56 15.25 -0.96
N ASP A 150 0.67 15.15 -2.28
CA ASP A 150 -0.42 15.50 -3.20
C ASP A 150 -1.40 14.35 -3.40
N ASP A 151 -0.91 13.11 -3.43
CA ASP A 151 -1.70 11.88 -3.58
C ASP A 151 -1.27 10.78 -2.61
N THR A 152 -1.89 10.71 -1.44
CA THR A 152 -1.60 9.63 -0.48
C THR A 152 -2.33 8.33 -0.81
N GLY A 153 -3.34 8.40 -1.68
CA GLY A 153 -4.16 7.25 -2.09
C GLY A 153 -3.56 6.46 -3.25
N CYS A 154 -2.41 6.84 -3.79
CA CYS A 154 -1.68 6.01 -4.74
C CYS A 154 -1.22 4.73 -4.02
N PRO A 155 -1.56 3.52 -4.50
CA PRO A 155 -1.16 2.30 -3.82
C PRO A 155 0.35 2.04 -3.90
N LEU A 156 1.02 2.53 -4.96
CA LEU A 156 2.45 2.30 -5.17
C LEU A 156 3.31 3.03 -4.12
N LYS A 157 3.86 2.27 -3.18
CA LYS A 157 4.68 2.75 -2.06
C LYS A 157 5.84 1.80 -1.79
N VAL A 158 6.99 2.37 -1.43
CA VAL A 158 8.13 1.64 -0.84
C VAL A 158 8.39 2.25 0.53
N ILE A 159 8.52 1.40 1.55
CA ILE A 159 8.72 1.79 2.94
C ILE A 159 9.85 0.92 3.50
N LYS A 160 10.72 1.50 4.34
CA LYS A 160 11.62 0.68 5.16
C LYS A 160 10.80 -0.14 6.16
N THR A 161 11.04 -1.44 6.21
CA THR A 161 10.24 -2.37 7.02
C THR A 161 10.23 -1.98 8.50
N GLU A 162 11.35 -1.49 9.02
CA GLU A 162 11.46 -1.04 10.42
C GLU A 162 10.49 0.08 10.81
N TYR A 163 10.08 0.92 9.84
CA TYR A 163 9.08 1.97 10.04
C TYR A 163 7.66 1.43 9.82
N ALA A 164 7.49 0.55 8.84
CA ALA A 164 6.19 -0.02 8.49
C ALA A 164 5.57 -0.81 9.65
N ILE A 165 6.37 -1.64 10.34
CA ILE A 165 5.92 -2.48 11.47
C ILE A 165 5.54 -1.67 12.72
N LYS A 166 6.04 -0.45 12.85
CA LYS A 166 5.77 0.45 13.99
C LYS A 166 4.50 1.28 13.81
N ILE A 167 3.81 1.16 12.67
CA ILE A 167 2.59 1.91 12.39
C ILE A 167 1.42 1.27 13.15
N PRO A 168 0.79 1.95 14.13
CA PRO A 168 -0.42 1.49 14.79
C PRO A 168 -1.63 1.59 13.85
N MET A 169 -1.81 0.56 13.03
CA MET A 169 -2.83 0.50 11.99
C MET A 169 -4.25 0.43 12.56
N PHE A 170 -5.16 1.20 11.95
CA PHE A 170 -6.61 1.11 12.16
C PHE A 170 -7.33 1.17 10.81
N LYS A 171 -8.63 0.85 10.81
CA LYS A 171 -9.45 0.85 9.59
C LYS A 171 -9.43 2.23 8.92
N GLY A 172 -8.86 2.31 7.70
CA GLY A 172 -8.76 3.57 6.96
C GLY A 172 -7.39 4.24 7.00
N LEU A 173 -6.50 3.84 7.93
CA LEU A 173 -5.18 4.47 8.12
C LEU A 173 -4.23 4.34 6.91
N HIS A 174 -4.47 3.41 6.00
CA HIS A 174 -3.67 3.25 4.77
C HIS A 174 -3.49 4.56 3.96
N ARG A 175 -4.43 5.52 4.08
CA ARG A 175 -4.35 6.85 3.43
C ARG A 175 -3.44 7.85 4.15
N PHE A 176 -2.99 7.52 5.35
CA PHE A 176 -2.20 8.35 6.25
C PHE A 176 -0.79 7.77 6.48
N LEU A 177 -0.38 6.74 5.72
CA LEU A 177 0.95 6.13 5.86
C LEU A 177 2.08 7.17 5.85
N PRO A 178 2.14 8.16 4.93
CA PRO A 178 3.20 9.17 4.97
C PRO A 178 3.21 10.00 6.27
N ALA A 179 2.02 10.38 6.77
CA ALA A 179 1.90 11.10 8.03
C ALA A 179 2.38 10.24 9.22
N MET A 180 2.13 8.94 9.20
CA MET A 180 2.60 8.01 10.24
C MET A 180 4.13 7.84 10.24
N ILE A 181 4.78 7.95 9.07
CA ILE A 181 6.24 7.96 8.97
C ILE A 181 6.82 9.26 9.55
N LEU A 182 6.18 10.40 9.29
CA LEU A 182 6.58 11.68 9.89
C LEU A 182 6.46 11.68 11.42
N LEU A 183 5.44 11.02 11.99
CA LEU A 183 5.31 10.85 13.45
C LEU A 183 6.47 10.05 14.06
N GLN A 184 7.12 9.19 13.26
CA GLN A 184 8.31 8.44 13.63
C GLN A 184 9.62 9.20 13.37
N HIS A 185 9.54 10.50 13.05
CA HIS A 185 10.68 11.31 12.61
C HIS A 185 11.36 10.81 11.33
N GLY A 186 10.66 9.98 10.54
CA GLY A 186 11.14 9.53 9.24
C GLY A 186 11.01 10.59 8.15
N LYS A 187 11.74 10.40 7.06
CA LYS A 187 11.73 11.23 5.86
C LYS A 187 10.84 10.62 4.79
N ILE A 188 10.09 11.44 4.07
CA ILE A 188 9.17 10.99 3.02
C ILE A 188 9.43 11.71 1.69
N LYS A 189 9.19 11.01 0.58
CA LYS A 189 9.30 11.57 -0.78
C LYS A 189 8.14 11.10 -1.65
N GLN A 190 7.72 11.96 -2.57
CA GLN A 190 6.74 11.62 -3.60
C GLN A 190 7.37 11.74 -4.99
N ILE A 191 7.09 10.78 -5.86
CA ILE A 191 7.62 10.70 -7.23
C ILE A 191 6.47 10.50 -8.22
N PRO A 192 6.44 11.20 -9.37
CA PRO A 192 5.47 10.94 -10.42
C PRO A 192 5.55 9.50 -10.96
N VAL A 193 4.40 8.83 -11.07
CA VAL A 193 4.28 7.46 -11.58
C VAL A 193 3.16 7.35 -12.61
N GLN A 194 3.21 6.28 -13.41
CA GLN A 194 2.22 6.02 -14.45
C GLN A 194 0.89 5.60 -13.83
N HIS A 195 -0.22 5.96 -14.50
CA HIS A 195 -1.56 5.58 -14.07
C HIS A 195 -2.39 5.04 -15.24
N PHE A 196 -2.90 3.83 -15.07
CA PHE A 196 -3.72 3.14 -16.04
C PHE A 196 -5.19 3.10 -15.60
N PRO A 197 -6.16 3.13 -16.55
CA PRO A 197 -7.56 2.92 -16.22
C PRO A 197 -7.78 1.49 -15.71
N ARG A 198 -8.80 1.30 -14.85
CA ARG A 198 -9.23 -0.03 -14.41
C ARG A 198 -9.73 -0.84 -15.62
N ILE A 199 -9.28 -2.07 -15.76
CA ILE A 199 -9.69 -2.97 -16.87
C ILE A 199 -10.90 -3.84 -16.47
N ALA A 200 -10.98 -4.29 -15.20
CA ALA A 200 -12.06 -5.16 -14.70
C ALA A 200 -12.50 -4.81 -13.28
N GLY A 201 -13.75 -5.16 -12.92
CA GLY A 201 -14.34 -5.01 -11.58
C GLY A 201 -15.17 -3.74 -11.36
N GLU A 202 -16.34 -3.88 -10.70
CA GLU A 202 -17.20 -2.75 -10.34
C GLU A 202 -16.65 -1.93 -9.16
N ALA A 203 -16.82 -0.61 -9.21
CA ALA A 203 -16.42 0.29 -8.14
C ALA A 203 -17.40 0.23 -6.94
N LYS A 204 -17.10 -0.58 -5.93
CA LYS A 204 -17.98 -0.85 -4.77
C LYS A 204 -18.19 0.30 -3.74
N TYR A 205 -17.95 1.58 -4.07
CA TYR A 205 -17.97 2.67 -3.07
C TYR A 205 -18.95 3.81 -3.38
N GLY A 206 -19.95 4.04 -2.51
CA GLY A 206 -20.93 5.14 -2.55
C GLY A 206 -20.44 6.46 -1.94
N LEU A 207 -21.08 7.59 -2.29
CA LEU A 207 -20.67 8.96 -1.94
C LEU A 207 -20.66 9.28 -0.42
N TRP A 208 -21.63 8.79 0.35
CA TRP A 208 -21.76 9.15 1.78
C TRP A 208 -20.66 8.50 2.66
N ASN A 209 -20.25 7.27 2.31
CA ASN A 209 -19.09 6.60 2.92
C ASN A 209 -17.75 7.29 2.58
N ARG A 210 -17.72 8.15 1.56
CA ARG A 210 -16.50 8.89 1.16
C ARG A 210 -16.25 10.17 1.96
N LEU A 211 -17.21 10.67 2.76
CA LEU A 211 -17.07 11.93 3.50
C LEU A 211 -16.93 11.74 5.02
N LEU A 212 -17.78 10.93 5.64
CA LEU A 212 -17.77 10.77 7.11
C LEU A 212 -16.59 9.93 7.62
N GLY A 213 -16.22 8.88 6.88
CA GLY A 213 -15.07 8.03 7.24
C GLY A 213 -13.75 8.83 7.32
N PRO A 214 -13.35 9.54 6.25
CA PRO A 214 -12.11 10.32 6.27
C PRO A 214 -12.05 11.40 7.36
N LEU A 215 -13.18 11.99 7.74
CA LEU A 215 -13.24 12.97 8.84
C LEU A 215 -12.96 12.31 10.20
N ALA A 216 -13.60 11.18 10.49
CA ALA A 216 -13.33 10.41 11.71
C ALA A 216 -11.87 9.93 11.75
N ASP A 217 -11.33 9.48 10.62
CA ASP A 217 -9.93 9.06 10.49
C ASP A 217 -8.97 10.22 10.80
N CYS A 218 -9.30 11.46 10.39
CA CYS A 218 -8.50 12.65 10.71
C CYS A 218 -8.48 12.95 12.22
N PHE A 219 -9.62 12.81 12.92
CA PHE A 219 -9.66 12.98 14.38
C PHE A 219 -8.85 11.89 15.09
N ALA A 220 -8.95 10.64 14.63
CA ALA A 220 -8.12 9.54 15.13
C ALA A 220 -6.63 9.85 14.95
N TYR A 221 -6.23 10.31 13.77
CA TYR A 221 -4.86 10.74 13.49
C TYR A 221 -4.40 11.89 14.42
N LEU A 222 -5.21 12.93 14.61
CA LEU A 222 -4.85 14.04 15.51
C LEU A 222 -4.67 13.60 16.95
N TRP A 223 -5.57 12.75 17.45
CA TRP A 223 -5.47 12.17 18.78
C TRP A 223 -4.20 11.33 18.90
N MET A 224 -3.92 10.48 17.91
CA MET A 224 -2.71 9.67 17.85
C MET A 224 -1.44 10.51 17.78
N LYS A 225 -1.39 11.56 16.94
CA LYS A 225 -0.25 12.47 16.83
C LYS A 225 0.15 13.04 18.19
N LYS A 226 -0.81 13.40 19.04
CA LYS A 226 -0.55 13.91 20.40
C LYS A 226 -0.05 12.82 21.37
N LYS A 227 -0.32 11.56 21.08
CA LYS A 227 -0.07 10.41 21.97
C LYS A 227 0.98 9.43 21.42
N TYR A 228 1.56 9.72 20.24
CA TYR A 228 2.52 8.84 19.59
C TYR A 228 3.82 8.81 20.40
N ILE A 229 4.37 7.62 20.59
CA ILE A 229 5.56 7.39 21.41
C ILE A 229 6.67 6.88 20.49
N ASN A 230 7.77 7.63 20.43
CA ASN A 230 9.02 7.18 19.84
C ASN A 230 9.94 6.69 20.96
N TYR A 231 10.60 5.56 20.74
CA TYR A 231 11.58 5.02 21.68
C TYR A 231 12.73 4.37 20.91
N THR A 232 13.89 4.30 21.55
CA THR A 232 15.09 3.61 21.06
C THR A 232 15.52 2.59 22.10
N ILE A 233 15.87 1.39 21.66
CA ILE A 233 16.40 0.35 22.53
C ILE A 233 17.92 0.48 22.50
N GLU A 234 18.54 0.77 23.64
CA GLU A 234 20.00 0.89 23.75
C GLU A 234 20.70 -0.48 23.67
N SER A 235 20.12 -1.52 24.27
CA SER A 235 20.63 -2.90 24.20
C SER A 235 19.51 -3.93 24.34
N LYS A 236 19.69 -5.10 23.72
CA LYS A 236 18.81 -6.27 23.81
C LYS A 236 19.69 -7.52 23.87
N SER A 237 19.40 -8.42 24.82
CA SER A 237 20.08 -9.71 25.02
C SER A 237 19.78 -10.71 23.92
#